data_AF-A0A812Y5K7-F1
#
_entry.id   AF-A0A812Y5K7-F1
#
_cell.length_a   1.000
_cell.length_b   1.000
_cell.length_c   1.000
_cell.angle_alpha   90.00
_cell.angle_beta   90.00
_cell.angle_gamma   90.00
#
_symmetry.space_group_name_H-M   'P 1'
#
loop_
_entity.id
_entity.type
_entity.pdbx_description
1 polymer ?
#
loop_
_entity_poly.entity_id
_entity_poly.type
_entity_poly.pdbx_seq_one_letter_code
_entity_poly.pdbx_strand_id
1 'polypeptide(L)'
;MVAALLAAFAAFALLFTLGVCWLWPDYVDGSDPPKVRRILIVVVLVLTLEETLLCFGGAISFRSLVVIFICNIWGHLDASLRYPIVHDLDSFFALKQLFLVLVKTAGYLLGFRDITKNLGWVVLALLVNVCTVPIVWLTALPIGDVGSYHQKHDVLDQDLAVRFWCTVTSSTERAAAVARWKAMARRALADVARAVPLLKPAALRIDPALVRLLKANSV
;
A
#
# COMPACT_ATOMS: atom_id res chain seq x y z
N MET A 1 -8.50 -21.21 -21.83
CA MET A 1 -8.33 -19.76 -21.60
C MET A 1 -9.62 -19.11 -21.12
N VAL A 2 -10.75 -19.22 -21.84
CA VAL A 2 -12.04 -18.59 -21.45
C VAL A 2 -12.52 -19.04 -20.05
N ALA A 3 -12.50 -20.33 -19.75
CA ALA A 3 -12.93 -20.83 -18.42
C ALA A 3 -12.09 -20.27 -17.26
N ALA A 4 -10.77 -20.16 -17.44
CA ALA A 4 -9.88 -19.56 -16.44
C ALA A 4 -10.16 -18.07 -16.24
N LEU A 5 -10.43 -17.35 -17.32
CA LEU A 5 -10.82 -15.94 -17.26
C LEU A 5 -12.15 -15.77 -16.51
N LEU A 6 -13.17 -16.57 -16.82
CA LEU A 6 -14.46 -16.53 -16.13
C LEU A 6 -14.32 -16.86 -14.64
N ALA A 7 -13.52 -17.87 -14.31
CA ALA A 7 -13.22 -18.21 -12.92
C ALA A 7 -12.51 -17.04 -12.19
N ALA A 8 -11.58 -16.36 -12.87
CA ALA A 8 -10.88 -15.21 -12.30
C ALA A 8 -11.83 -14.02 -12.07
N PHE A 9 -12.75 -13.74 -13.01
CA PHE A 9 -13.80 -12.73 -12.82
C PHE A 9 -14.76 -13.09 -11.68
N ALA A 10 -15.19 -14.34 -11.59
CA ALA A 10 -16.05 -14.80 -10.51
C ALA A 10 -15.34 -14.70 -9.15
N ALA A 11 -14.07 -15.08 -9.07
CA ALA A 11 -13.25 -14.93 -7.88
C ALA A 11 -13.08 -13.45 -7.50
N PHE A 12 -12.80 -12.58 -8.47
CA PHE A 12 -12.73 -11.14 -8.23
C PHE A 12 -14.05 -10.58 -7.71
N ALA A 13 -15.18 -10.88 -8.35
CA ALA A 13 -16.49 -10.41 -7.92
C ALA A 13 -16.81 -10.88 -6.49
N LEU A 14 -16.56 -12.16 -6.18
CA LEU A 14 -16.77 -12.70 -4.85
C LEU A 14 -15.88 -12.01 -3.80
N LEU A 15 -14.59 -11.84 -4.09
CA LEU A 15 -13.64 -11.17 -3.18
C LEU A 15 -13.97 -9.69 -3.01
N PHE A 16 -14.40 -9.00 -4.08
CA PHE A 16 -14.79 -7.60 -4.02
C PHE A 16 -16.06 -7.43 -3.18
N THR A 17 -17.11 -8.22 -3.45
CA THR A 17 -18.36 -8.12 -2.70
C THR A 17 -18.18 -8.51 -1.23
N LEU A 18 -17.55 -9.66 -0.93
CA LEU A 18 -17.37 -10.10 0.45
C LEU A 18 -16.29 -9.30 1.18
N GLY A 19 -15.15 -9.05 0.53
CA GLY A 19 -14.04 -8.36 1.14
C GLY A 19 -14.26 -6.85 1.23
N VAL A 20 -14.46 -6.18 0.10
CA VAL A 20 -14.49 -4.71 0.01
C VAL A 20 -15.86 -4.14 0.39
N CYS A 21 -16.96 -4.78 -0.01
CA CYS A 21 -18.29 -4.23 0.27
C CYS A 21 -18.87 -4.66 1.61
N TRP A 22 -18.51 -5.85 2.12
CA TRP A 22 -19.08 -6.39 3.36
C TRP A 22 -18.11 -6.31 4.54
N LEU A 23 -16.99 -7.03 4.49
CA LEU A 23 -16.08 -7.16 5.64
C LEU A 23 -15.27 -5.90 5.91
N TRP A 24 -14.95 -5.13 4.87
CA TRP A 24 -14.10 -3.95 5.00
C TRP A 24 -14.73 -2.81 5.81
N PRO A 25 -15.98 -2.38 5.56
CA PRO A 25 -16.65 -1.38 6.41
C PRO A 25 -16.69 -1.79 7.88
N ASP A 26 -17.13 -3.01 8.19
CA ASP A 26 -17.16 -3.53 9.56
C ASP A 26 -15.78 -3.50 10.23
N TYR A 27 -14.72 -3.84 9.48
CA TYR A 27 -13.35 -3.79 9.97
C TYR A 27 -12.88 -2.36 10.22
N VAL A 28 -13.19 -1.42 9.32
CA VAL A 28 -12.83 0.00 9.46
C VAL A 28 -13.51 0.61 10.69
N ASP A 29 -14.80 0.37 10.86
CA ASP A 29 -15.58 0.88 12.00
C ASP A 29 -15.08 0.31 13.35
N GLY A 30 -14.60 -0.93 13.35
CA GLY A 30 -14.08 -1.60 14.55
C GLY A 30 -12.59 -1.39 14.84
N SER A 31 -11.85 -0.68 13.99
CA SER A 31 -10.38 -0.63 14.06
C SER A 31 -9.81 0.77 14.25
N ASP A 32 -8.74 0.86 15.05
CA ASP A 32 -7.97 2.10 15.18
C ASP A 32 -7.34 2.51 13.83
N PRO A 33 -7.24 3.83 13.53
CA PRO A 33 -6.68 4.31 12.26
C PRO A 33 -5.28 3.77 11.91
N PRO A 34 -4.34 3.55 12.85
CA PRO A 34 -3.05 2.94 12.54
C PRO A 34 -3.15 1.50 12.02
N LYS A 35 -4.17 0.72 12.43
CA LYS A 35 -4.38 -0.65 11.94
C LYS A 35 -4.93 -0.62 10.51
N VAL A 36 -5.93 0.22 10.26
CA VAL A 36 -6.48 0.43 8.91
C VAL A 36 -5.39 0.89 7.95
N ARG A 37 -4.56 1.86 8.37
CA ARG A 37 -3.39 2.33 7.61
C ARG A 37 -2.44 1.19 7.21
N ARG A 38 -2.15 0.26 8.14
CA ARG A 38 -1.28 -0.90 7.84
C ARG A 38 -1.90 -1.79 6.77
N ILE A 39 -3.21 -2.06 6.85
CA ILE A 39 -3.89 -2.87 5.83
C ILE A 39 -3.85 -2.18 4.47
N LEU A 40 -4.11 -0.87 4.40
CA LEU A 40 -3.98 -0.10 3.15
C LEU A 40 -2.56 -0.24 2.55
N ILE A 41 -1.50 -0.13 3.37
CA ILE A 41 -0.12 -0.35 2.92
C ILE A 41 0.09 -1.78 2.42
N VAL A 42 -0.43 -2.79 3.12
CA VAL A 42 -0.34 -4.20 2.69
C VAL A 42 -1.04 -4.41 1.35
N VAL A 43 -2.22 -3.82 1.14
CA VAL A 43 -2.93 -3.86 -0.15
C VAL A 43 -2.04 -3.29 -1.27
N VAL A 44 -1.41 -2.13 -1.05
CA VAL A 44 -0.49 -1.54 -2.04
C VAL A 44 0.72 -2.44 -2.32
N LEU A 45 1.26 -3.12 -1.31
CA LEU A 45 2.37 -4.07 -1.49
C LEU A 45 1.95 -5.31 -2.29
N VAL A 46 0.78 -5.88 -2.00
CA VAL A 46 0.23 -7.04 -2.73
C VAL A 46 0.00 -6.69 -4.20
N LEU A 47 -0.55 -5.51 -4.50
CA LEU A 47 -0.76 -5.06 -5.88
C LEU A 47 0.56 -4.81 -6.61
N THR A 48 1.52 -4.16 -5.94
CA THR A 48 2.86 -3.96 -6.52
C THR A 48 3.53 -5.31 -6.85
N LEU A 49 3.35 -6.32 -5.99
CA LEU A 49 3.84 -7.68 -6.24
C LEU A 49 3.14 -8.32 -7.44
N GLU A 50 1.81 -8.25 -7.50
CA GLU A 50 1.02 -8.78 -8.62
C GLU A 50 1.42 -8.14 -9.96
N GLU A 51 1.58 -6.83 -10.00
CA GLU A 51 2.05 -6.08 -11.17
C GLU A 51 3.47 -6.51 -11.62
N THR A 52 4.33 -6.76 -10.63
CA THR A 52 5.69 -7.29 -10.89
C THR A 52 5.62 -8.69 -11.49
N LEU A 53 4.73 -9.56 -10.98
CA LEU A 53 4.51 -10.90 -11.51
C LEU A 53 3.94 -10.85 -12.93
N LEU A 54 3.02 -9.92 -13.24
CA LEU A 54 2.51 -9.70 -14.59
C LEU A 54 3.63 -9.29 -15.56
N CYS A 55 4.57 -8.45 -15.13
CA CYS A 55 5.73 -8.09 -15.92
C CYS A 55 6.67 -9.28 -16.15
N PHE A 56 6.97 -10.07 -15.11
CA PHE A 56 7.81 -11.27 -15.26
C PHE A 56 7.16 -12.37 -16.09
N GLY A 57 5.83 -12.47 -16.04
CA GLY A 57 5.03 -13.32 -16.93
C GLY A 57 4.95 -12.80 -18.37
N GLY A 58 5.52 -11.62 -18.65
CA GLY A 58 5.55 -11.02 -19.99
C GLY A 58 4.24 -10.40 -20.45
N ALA A 59 3.23 -10.28 -19.57
CA ALA A 59 1.94 -9.66 -19.89
C ALA A 59 2.07 -8.14 -20.05
N ILE A 60 2.88 -7.50 -19.20
CA ILE A 60 3.15 -6.06 -19.21
C ILE A 60 4.61 -5.80 -19.56
N SER A 61 4.87 -4.75 -20.33
CA SER A 61 6.24 -4.30 -20.63
C SER A 61 6.93 -3.68 -19.39
N PHE A 62 8.24 -3.87 -19.27
CA PHE A 62 9.02 -3.29 -18.17
C PHE A 62 8.89 -1.76 -18.07
N ARG A 63 8.76 -1.05 -19.20
CA ARG A 63 8.56 0.41 -19.22
C ARG A 63 7.25 0.80 -18.54
N SER A 64 6.18 0.05 -18.78
CA SER A 64 4.89 0.26 -18.14
C SER A 64 4.96 -0.07 -16.64
N LEU A 65 5.67 -1.13 -16.25
CA LEU A 65 5.91 -1.45 -14.83
C LEU A 65 6.57 -0.28 -14.07
N VAL A 66 7.55 0.39 -14.68
CA VAL A 66 8.19 1.58 -14.07
C VAL A 66 7.17 2.70 -13.83
N VAL A 67 6.30 2.99 -14.80
CA VAL A 67 5.23 4.00 -14.65
C VAL A 67 4.27 3.60 -13.54
N ILE A 68 3.85 2.33 -13.52
CA ILE A 68 2.95 1.78 -12.52
C ILE A 68 3.55 1.86 -11.12
N PHE A 69 4.84 1.54 -10.94
CA PHE A 69 5.55 1.69 -9.66
C PHE A 69 5.58 3.13 -9.17
N ILE A 70 5.80 4.10 -10.06
CA ILE A 70 5.73 5.51 -9.71
C ILE A 70 4.32 5.86 -9.23
N CYS A 71 3.27 5.41 -9.93
CA CYS A 71 1.87 5.62 -9.51
C CYS A 71 1.56 4.95 -8.16
N ASN A 72 2.07 3.74 -7.89
CA ASN A 72 1.84 3.07 -6.60
C ASN A 72 2.53 3.79 -5.45
N ILE A 73 3.78 4.21 -5.63
CA ILE A 73 4.56 4.88 -4.58
C ILE A 73 4.03 6.30 -4.36
N TRP A 74 3.83 7.08 -5.43
CA TRP A 74 3.48 8.49 -5.31
C TRP A 74 1.98 8.73 -5.14
N GLY A 75 1.14 7.80 -5.59
CA GLY A 75 -0.32 7.84 -5.47
C GLY A 75 -0.82 7.02 -4.28
N HIS A 76 -0.88 5.70 -4.43
CA HIS A 76 -1.54 4.81 -3.46
C HIS A 76 -0.83 4.74 -2.10
N LEU A 77 0.51 4.66 -2.07
CA LEU A 77 1.26 4.65 -0.83
C LEU A 77 1.21 6.01 -0.13
N ASP A 78 1.33 7.12 -0.87
CA ASP A 78 1.15 8.47 -0.32
C ASP A 78 -0.25 8.63 0.30
N ALA A 79 -1.31 8.20 -0.39
CA ALA A 79 -2.68 8.22 0.11
C ALA A 79 -2.84 7.37 1.39
N SER A 80 -2.26 6.16 1.39
CA SER A 80 -2.29 5.28 2.56
C SER A 80 -1.56 5.92 3.75
N LEU A 81 -0.43 6.58 3.53
CA LEU A 81 0.35 7.24 4.59
C LEU A 81 -0.37 8.47 5.19
N ARG A 82 -1.25 9.13 4.42
CA ARG A 82 -2.04 10.28 4.86
C ARG A 82 -3.36 9.90 5.53
N TYR A 83 -3.85 8.69 5.34
CA TYR A 83 -5.02 8.18 6.06
C TYR A 83 -4.90 8.42 7.58
N PRO A 84 -5.90 8.97 8.31
CA PRO A 84 -7.30 9.17 7.90
C PRO A 84 -7.65 10.61 7.49
N ILE A 85 -6.69 11.39 6.97
CA ILE A 85 -6.96 12.77 6.55
C ILE A 85 -7.91 12.76 5.35
N VAL A 86 -9.06 13.41 5.51
CA VAL A 86 -10.00 13.66 4.41
C VAL A 86 -9.57 14.94 3.71
N HIS A 87 -9.46 14.85 2.39
CA HIS A 87 -9.10 15.98 1.54
C HIS A 87 -10.31 16.39 0.71
N ASP A 88 -10.48 17.70 0.49
CA ASP A 88 -11.50 18.20 -0.43
C ASP A 88 -11.22 17.74 -1.87
N LEU A 89 -12.27 17.60 -2.68
CA LEU A 89 -12.15 17.21 -4.09
C LEU A 89 -11.37 18.23 -4.92
N ASP A 90 -11.39 19.51 -4.51
CA ASP A 90 -10.65 20.60 -5.14
C ASP A 90 -9.21 20.73 -4.62
N SER A 91 -8.81 19.89 -3.67
CA SER A 91 -7.45 19.91 -3.14
C SER A 91 -6.43 19.43 -4.18
N PHE A 92 -5.21 19.95 -4.08
CA PHE A 92 -4.09 19.47 -4.91
C PHE A 92 -3.86 17.96 -4.77
N PHE A 93 -4.14 17.41 -3.59
CA PHE A 93 -4.04 15.97 -3.34
C PHE A 93 -5.05 15.18 -4.19
N ALA A 94 -6.33 15.58 -4.20
CA ALA A 94 -7.36 14.89 -4.99
C ALA A 94 -7.05 14.97 -6.50
N LEU A 95 -6.66 16.15 -7.00
CA LEU A 95 -6.26 16.32 -8.40
C LEU A 95 -5.05 15.46 -8.77
N LYS A 96 -4.03 15.39 -7.89
CA LYS A 96 -2.87 14.51 -8.04
C LYS A 96 -3.29 13.04 -8.13
N GLN A 97 -4.17 12.58 -7.24
CA GLN A 97 -4.62 11.18 -7.25
C GLN A 97 -5.38 10.85 -8.53
N LEU A 98 -6.28 11.73 -8.98
CA LEU A 98 -6.98 11.57 -10.25
C LEU A 98 -6.00 11.48 -11.42
N PHE A 99 -5.04 12.39 -11.48
CA PHE A 99 -4.00 12.38 -12.51
C PHE A 99 -3.19 11.07 -12.50
N LEU A 100 -2.76 10.59 -11.33
CA LEU A 100 -1.99 9.35 -11.21
C LEU A 100 -2.81 8.10 -11.57
N VAL A 101 -4.10 8.08 -11.29
CA VAL A 101 -5.03 7.02 -11.74
C VAL A 101 -5.14 7.00 -13.27
N LEU A 102 -5.26 8.18 -13.90
CA LEU A 102 -5.29 8.29 -15.36
C LEU A 102 -3.97 7.83 -15.99
N VAL A 103 -2.83 8.27 -15.44
CA VAL A 103 -1.50 7.85 -15.89
C VAL A 103 -1.31 6.33 -15.71
N LYS A 104 -1.74 5.77 -14.59
CA LYS A 104 -1.69 4.33 -14.35
C LYS A 104 -2.55 3.57 -15.36
N THR A 105 -3.76 4.03 -15.63
CA THR A 105 -4.66 3.47 -16.65
C THR A 105 -4.01 3.48 -18.03
N ALA A 106 -3.44 4.61 -18.45
CA ALA A 106 -2.71 4.70 -19.71
C ALA A 106 -1.48 3.77 -19.71
N GLY A 107 -0.78 3.64 -18.59
CA GLY A 107 0.32 2.70 -18.41
C GLY A 107 -0.08 1.25 -18.69
N TYR A 108 -1.23 0.81 -18.18
CA TYR A 108 -1.79 -0.51 -18.50
C TYR A 108 -2.16 -0.64 -19.97
N LEU A 109 -2.93 0.32 -20.51
CA LEU A 109 -3.44 0.27 -21.88
C LEU A 109 -2.34 0.36 -22.94
N LEU A 110 -1.23 1.04 -22.66
CA LEU A 110 -0.09 1.11 -23.58
C LEU A 110 0.96 0.03 -23.31
N GLY A 111 0.93 -0.55 -22.10
CA GLY A 111 1.95 -1.47 -21.62
C GLY A 111 1.67 -2.93 -21.85
N PHE A 112 0.40 -3.32 -21.95
CA PHE A 112 -0.01 -4.71 -22.15
C PHE A 112 0.34 -5.20 -23.54
N ARG A 113 0.92 -6.41 -23.63
CA ARG A 113 1.22 -7.05 -24.91
C ARG A 113 -0.03 -7.76 -25.46
N ASP A 114 -0.28 -7.62 -26.77
CA ASP A 114 -1.42 -8.23 -27.46
C ASP A 114 -2.79 -7.94 -26.80
N ILE A 115 -3.12 -6.67 -26.57
CA ILE A 115 -4.36 -6.24 -25.88
C ILE A 115 -5.60 -6.88 -26.50
N THR A 116 -5.68 -6.95 -27.83
CA THR A 116 -6.84 -7.50 -28.54
C THR A 116 -7.08 -8.98 -28.22
N LYS A 117 -6.01 -9.75 -27.96
CA LYS A 117 -6.11 -11.17 -27.58
C LYS A 117 -6.35 -11.36 -26.08
N ASN A 118 -5.92 -10.39 -25.27
CA ASN A 118 -5.94 -10.47 -23.81
C ASN A 118 -6.91 -9.47 -23.17
N LEU A 119 -7.90 -8.95 -23.91
CA LEU A 119 -8.77 -7.85 -23.48
C LEU A 119 -9.43 -8.14 -22.12
N GLY A 120 -9.91 -9.35 -21.90
CA GLY A 120 -10.52 -9.74 -20.63
C GLY A 120 -9.54 -9.66 -19.44
N TRP A 121 -8.29 -10.07 -19.63
CA TRP A 121 -7.25 -9.96 -18.60
C TRP A 121 -6.86 -8.50 -18.34
N VAL A 122 -6.83 -7.66 -19.39
CA VAL A 122 -6.60 -6.22 -19.25
C VAL A 122 -7.71 -5.58 -18.43
N VAL A 123 -8.98 -5.89 -18.72
CA VAL A 123 -10.13 -5.39 -17.95
C VAL A 123 -10.05 -5.84 -16.50
N LEU A 124 -9.76 -7.12 -16.25
CA LEU A 124 -9.62 -7.64 -14.89
C LEU A 124 -8.48 -6.93 -14.13
N ALA A 125 -7.32 -6.73 -14.77
CA ALA A 125 -6.19 -6.02 -14.19
C ALA A 125 -6.55 -4.56 -13.85
N LEU A 126 -7.31 -3.86 -14.71
CA LEU A 126 -7.79 -2.51 -14.42
C LEU A 126 -8.76 -2.48 -13.24
N LEU A 127 -9.71 -3.41 -13.16
CA LEU A 127 -10.65 -3.49 -12.04
C LEU A 127 -9.92 -3.72 -10.71
N VAL A 128 -8.96 -4.63 -10.68
CA VAL A 128 -8.17 -4.94 -9.49
C VAL A 128 -7.23 -3.79 -9.13
N ASN A 129 -6.37 -3.35 -10.06
CA ASN A 129 -5.25 -2.48 -9.76
C ASN A 129 -5.55 -0.98 -9.85
N VAL A 130 -6.60 -0.58 -10.57
CA VAL A 130 -6.96 0.83 -10.78
C VAL A 130 -8.23 1.18 -10.01
N CYS A 131 -9.26 0.33 -10.04
CA CYS A 131 -10.55 0.65 -9.41
C CYS A 131 -10.64 0.25 -7.94
N THR A 132 -10.12 -0.92 -7.55
CA THR A 132 -10.35 -1.46 -6.20
C THR A 132 -9.65 -0.64 -5.12
N VAL A 133 -8.41 -0.18 -5.33
CA VAL A 133 -7.66 0.57 -4.30
C VAL A 133 -8.30 1.91 -3.95
N PRO A 134 -8.66 2.77 -4.91
CA PRO A 134 -9.37 4.00 -4.57
C PRO A 134 -10.66 3.73 -3.81
N ILE A 135 -11.42 2.68 -4.16
CA ILE A 135 -12.66 2.32 -3.46
C ILE A 135 -12.36 1.89 -2.02
N VAL A 136 -11.39 1.00 -1.80
CA VAL A 136 -10.97 0.55 -0.46
C VAL A 136 -10.50 1.73 0.38
N TRP A 137 -9.74 2.67 -0.19
CA TRP A 137 -9.27 3.85 0.52
C TRP A 137 -10.42 4.83 0.83
N LEU A 138 -11.30 5.12 -0.14
CA LEU A 138 -12.44 6.03 0.05
C LEU A 138 -13.41 5.50 1.10
N THR A 139 -13.71 4.20 1.08
CA THR A 139 -14.59 3.56 2.06
C THR A 139 -13.96 3.44 3.45
N ALA A 140 -12.66 3.64 3.57
CA ALA A 140 -11.98 3.70 4.87
C ALA A 140 -12.08 5.07 5.54
N LEU A 141 -12.35 6.13 4.76
CA LEU A 141 -12.38 7.49 5.27
C LEU A 141 -13.54 7.67 6.25
N PRO A 142 -13.34 8.42 7.35
CA PRO A 142 -14.38 8.70 8.34
C PRO A 142 -15.38 9.75 7.82
N ILE A 143 -16.08 9.46 6.71
CA ILE A 143 -17.02 10.39 6.08
C ILE A 143 -18.24 10.53 7.00
N GLY A 144 -18.39 11.71 7.62
CA GLY A 144 -19.58 12.08 8.40
C GLY A 144 -19.39 12.14 9.91
N ASP A 145 -18.27 11.67 10.46
CA ASP A 145 -17.97 11.83 11.89
C ASP A 145 -17.16 13.10 12.16
N VAL A 146 -17.84 14.26 12.16
CA VAL A 146 -17.25 15.60 12.37
C VAL A 146 -16.37 15.72 13.62
N GLY A 147 -16.59 14.86 14.63
CA GLY A 147 -15.83 14.86 15.89
C GLY A 147 -14.43 14.23 15.77
N SER A 148 -14.26 13.23 14.91
CA SER A 148 -12.98 12.54 14.71
C SER A 148 -12.02 13.28 13.76
N TYR A 149 -12.54 14.15 12.88
CA TYR A 149 -11.71 14.95 11.95
C TYR A 149 -10.66 15.83 12.64
N HIS A 150 -10.92 16.28 13.86
CA HIS A 150 -10.06 17.24 14.57
C HIS A 150 -9.11 16.57 15.57
N GLN A 151 -9.20 15.24 15.77
CA GLN A 151 -8.18 14.52 16.51
C GLN A 151 -6.93 14.49 15.63
N LYS A 152 -6.04 15.45 15.88
CA LYS A 152 -4.66 15.50 15.39
C LYS A 152 -3.94 14.22 15.83
N HIS A 153 -4.19 13.11 15.17
CA HIS A 153 -3.18 12.08 15.03
C HIS A 153 -1.97 12.80 14.42
N ASP A 154 -0.74 12.59 14.92
CA ASP A 154 0.52 13.22 14.49
C ASP A 154 0.91 12.95 13.02
N VAL A 155 -0.07 12.88 12.12
CA VAL A 155 0.04 12.67 10.70
C VAL A 155 0.29 14.03 10.07
N LEU A 156 1.55 14.29 9.76
CA LEU A 156 1.94 15.43 8.95
C LEU A 156 1.25 15.34 7.58
N ASP A 157 0.41 16.29 7.21
CA ASP A 157 -0.12 16.39 5.85
C ASP A 157 0.96 16.93 4.90
N GLN A 158 1.99 16.13 4.66
CA GLN A 158 3.13 16.50 3.83
C GLN A 158 3.30 15.45 2.74
N ASP A 159 3.38 15.92 1.50
CA ASP A 159 3.58 15.06 0.33
C ASP A 159 4.84 14.21 0.45
N LEU A 160 4.74 12.94 0.04
CA LEU A 160 5.85 12.00 0.07
C LEU A 160 7.09 12.54 -0.67
N ALA A 161 6.92 13.25 -1.79
CA ALA A 161 8.04 13.85 -2.53
C ALA A 161 8.73 14.95 -1.71
N VAL A 162 7.95 15.79 -1.02
CA VAL A 162 8.50 16.83 -0.14
C VAL A 162 9.19 16.19 1.06
N ARG A 163 8.59 15.16 1.68
CA ARG A 163 9.23 14.39 2.76
C ARG A 163 10.55 13.77 2.32
N PHE A 164 10.57 13.18 1.13
CA PHE A 164 11.77 12.58 0.57
C PHE A 164 12.84 13.64 0.30
N TRP A 165 12.45 14.77 -0.31
CA TRP A 165 13.34 15.91 -0.53
C TRP A 165 13.93 16.45 0.77
N CYS A 166 13.11 16.68 1.80
CA CYS A 166 13.57 17.10 3.12
C CYS A 166 14.52 16.06 3.74
N THR A 167 14.25 14.77 3.58
CA THR A 167 15.13 13.69 4.08
C THR A 167 16.49 13.68 3.37
N VAL A 168 16.53 14.01 2.08
CA VAL A 168 17.78 14.06 1.31
C VAL A 168 18.59 15.32 1.62
N THR A 169 17.92 16.46 1.76
CA THR A 169 18.55 17.79 1.93
C THR A 169 18.90 18.13 3.38
N SER A 170 18.11 17.69 4.36
CA SER A 170 18.37 17.96 5.78
C SER A 170 19.10 16.80 6.45
N SER A 171 20.30 17.06 6.97
CA SER A 171 21.09 16.07 7.71
C SER A 171 20.38 15.59 8.98
N THR A 172 19.64 16.47 9.64
CA THR A 172 18.85 16.16 10.85
C THR A 172 17.70 15.21 10.52
N GLU A 173 16.92 15.50 9.47
CA GLU A 173 15.83 14.61 9.02
C GLU A 173 16.36 13.26 8.56
N ARG A 174 17.50 13.27 7.85
CA ARG A 174 18.17 12.04 7.43
C ARG A 174 18.57 11.18 8.63
N ALA A 175 19.18 11.77 9.66
CA ALA A 175 19.55 11.05 10.88
C ALA A 175 18.33 10.48 11.60
N ALA A 176 17.25 11.27 11.70
CA ALA A 176 15.98 10.82 12.28
C ALA A 176 15.34 9.68 11.47
N ALA A 177 15.32 9.78 10.14
CA ALA A 177 14.80 8.74 9.25
C ALA A 177 15.59 7.43 9.37
N VAL A 178 16.93 7.50 9.40
CA VAL A 178 17.80 6.33 9.61
C VAL A 178 17.56 5.71 10.99
N ALA A 179 17.41 6.53 12.04
CA ALA A 179 17.10 6.03 13.38
C ALA A 179 15.73 5.32 13.43
N ARG A 180 14.70 5.90 12.80
CA ARG A 180 13.37 5.29 12.65
C ARG A 180 13.45 3.96 11.90
N TRP A 181 14.16 3.93 10.77
CA TRP A 181 14.33 2.72 9.97
C TRP A 181 15.08 1.62 10.73
N LYS A 182 16.17 1.95 11.42
CA LYS A 182 16.89 1.02 12.30
C LYS A 182 15.99 0.48 13.41
N ALA A 183 15.18 1.34 14.04
CA ALA A 183 14.24 0.91 15.07
C ALA A 183 13.17 -0.04 14.53
N MET A 184 12.61 0.25 13.34
CA MET A 184 11.66 -0.64 12.67
C MET A 184 12.28 -1.97 12.27
N ALA A 185 13.47 -1.95 11.65
CA ALA A 185 14.19 -3.17 11.27
C ALA A 185 14.50 -4.05 12.48
N ARG A 186 14.90 -3.46 13.62
CA ARG A 186 15.10 -4.18 14.89
C ARG A 186 13.82 -4.82 15.41
N ARG A 187 12.70 -4.09 15.39
CA ARG A 187 11.40 -4.63 15.81
C ARG A 187 10.96 -5.79 14.91
N ALA A 188 11.03 -5.61 13.59
CA ALA A 188 10.71 -6.65 12.62
C ALA A 188 11.60 -7.89 12.80
N LEU A 189 12.91 -7.71 12.97
CA LEU A 189 13.84 -8.81 13.24
C LEU A 189 13.54 -9.51 14.58
N ALA A 190 13.17 -8.75 15.61
CA ALA A 190 12.74 -9.33 16.89
C ALA A 190 11.45 -10.16 16.73
N ASP A 191 10.47 -9.66 16.00
CA ASP A 191 9.19 -10.35 15.77
C ASP A 191 9.40 -11.64 14.95
N VAL A 192 10.24 -11.60 13.91
CA VAL A 192 10.64 -12.78 13.14
C VAL A 192 11.40 -13.79 14.01
N ALA A 193 12.34 -13.34 14.85
CA ALA A 193 13.08 -14.22 15.76
C ALA A 193 12.20 -14.85 16.86
N ARG A 194 11.08 -14.21 17.22
CA ARG A 194 10.07 -14.79 18.12
C ARG A 194 9.24 -15.84 17.41
N ALA A 195 8.81 -15.58 16.18
CA ALA A 195 8.05 -16.52 15.37
C ALA A 195 8.88 -17.76 14.99
N VAL A 196 10.20 -17.58 14.80
CA VAL A 196 11.12 -18.65 14.41
C VAL A 196 12.30 -18.71 15.40
N PRO A 197 12.20 -19.50 16.48
CA PRO A 197 13.21 -19.54 17.55
C PRO A 197 14.63 -19.89 17.08
N LEU A 198 14.74 -20.65 15.98
CA LEU A 198 16.02 -21.02 15.35
C LEU A 198 16.82 -19.80 14.86
N LEU A 199 16.16 -18.69 14.54
CA LEU A 199 16.82 -17.45 14.08
C LEU A 199 17.34 -16.58 15.23
N LYS A 200 17.01 -16.91 16.48
CA LYS A 200 17.38 -16.10 17.65
C LYS A 200 18.91 -15.93 17.82
N PRO A 201 19.77 -16.97 17.69
CA PRO A 201 21.22 -16.79 17.81
C PRO A 201 21.78 -15.92 16.69
N ALA A 202 21.28 -16.07 15.46
CA ALA A 202 21.69 -15.28 14.31
C ALA A 202 21.29 -13.80 14.48
N ALA A 203 20.05 -13.54 14.91
CA ALA A 203 19.56 -12.19 15.18
C ALA A 203 20.41 -11.48 16.26
N LEU A 204 20.75 -12.19 17.36
CA LEU A 204 21.59 -11.65 18.43
C LEU A 204 23.03 -11.37 18.00
N ARG A 205 23.56 -12.14 17.03
CA ARG A 205 24.89 -11.88 16.44
C ARG A 205 24.87 -10.65 15.54
N ILE A 206 23.78 -10.42 14.82
CA ILE A 206 23.62 -9.25 13.93
C ILE A 206 23.45 -7.97 14.75
N ASP A 207 22.60 -7.98 15.78
CA ASP A 207 22.38 -6.82 16.64
C ASP A 207 22.21 -7.23 18.12
N PRO A 208 23.27 -7.10 18.94
CA PRO A 208 23.22 -7.40 20.36
C PRO A 208 22.19 -6.57 21.14
N ALA A 209 21.75 -5.42 20.63
CA ALA A 209 20.74 -4.60 21.29
C ALA A 209 19.35 -5.27 21.32
N LEU A 210 19.11 -6.27 20.45
CA LEU A 210 17.86 -7.05 20.41
C LEU A 210 17.60 -7.86 21.67
N VAL A 211 18.63 -8.15 22.49
CA VAL A 211 18.48 -8.87 23.76
C VAL A 211 17.40 -8.23 24.64
N ARG A 212 17.36 -6.90 24.70
CA ARG A 212 16.39 -6.16 25.52
C ARG A 212 14.95 -6.34 25.02
N LEU A 213 14.75 -6.26 23.69
CA LEU A 213 13.43 -6.44 23.07
C LEU A 213 12.91 -7.86 23.19
N LEU A 214 13.79 -8.86 23.11
CA LEU A 214 13.41 -10.26 23.27
C LEU A 214 13.08 -10.63 24.73
N LYS A 215 13.70 -9.98 25.72
CA LYS A 215 13.41 -10.19 27.15
C LYS A 215 12.13 -9.48 27.62
N ALA A 216 11.81 -8.31 27.08
CA ALA A 216 10.69 -7.49 27.55
C ALA A 216 9.31 -8.14 27.41
N ASN A 217 9.16 -9.18 26.57
CA ASN A 217 7.87 -9.82 26.25
C ASN A 217 7.86 -11.32 26.57
N SER A 218 8.77 -11.82 27.42
CA SER A 218 8.77 -13.21 27.88
C SER A 218 8.12 -13.39 29.26
N VAL A 219 7.34 -12.40 29.68
CA VAL A 219 6.49 -12.38 30.89
C VAL A 219 5.05 -12.35 30.40
#